data_AF-A0A9P1D1Y6-F1
#
_entry.id   AF-A0A9P1D1Y6-F1
#
_cell.length_a   1.000
_cell.length_b   1.000
_cell.length_c   1.000
_cell.angle_alpha   90.00
_cell.angle_beta   90.00
_cell.angle_gamma   90.00
#
_symmetry.space_group_name_H-M   'P 1'
#
loop_
_entity.id
_entity.type
_entity.pdbx_description
1 polymer ?
#
loop_
_entity_poly.entity_id
_entity_poly.type
_entity_poly.pdbx_seq_one_letter_code
_entity_poly.pdbx_strand_id
1 'polypeptide(L)'
;MVFADLPQAVVVSGAGCEEANGVYRATEKEYCEAPVYEHADRGQELKITREPHKNAKTGAVKYGWLLGKSGQPLYGARTESLTVPASGWKKFGGDEPIPAIKVLLHMDEVFFFSADDSKLAGDDAMEQKDWQSAIQHYTAGIDMLKQTTDRLNEGFRSRACLLLTQRGTAHLQLKEPKAALRDAVAAMDLEHSAAEALALDALTELGFKDLSHKILEPVGSGHILDPAAPLVLRCVDRWVSEIVNHFSEADADTELPMPIHMPSDRYLDGLDEETRAAVIKKYIPDEPFGGTAVISNPTECLELMKKWEEVFSGMEFQSRRKALWDRRDLSFPQRMMETRTMVAESLAKVLEPMGFAPGRPGLARCVKQMQIHWSTDKNCANKALDLEEMADVSLADLE
;
A
#
# COMPACT_ATOMS: atom_id res chain seq x y z
N MET A 1 18.99 19.70 -24.21
CA MET A 1 18.05 18.81 -23.50
C MET A 1 18.26 19.10 -22.03
N VAL A 2 17.23 19.52 -21.30
CA VAL A 2 17.37 19.70 -19.85
C VAL A 2 17.28 18.30 -19.25
N PHE A 3 18.03 18.03 -18.18
CA PHE A 3 18.04 16.70 -17.54
C PHE A 3 16.64 16.22 -17.13
N ALA A 4 15.73 17.17 -16.88
CA ALA A 4 14.32 16.93 -16.60
C ALA A 4 13.54 16.24 -17.73
N ASP A 5 14.03 16.28 -18.98
CA ASP A 5 13.39 15.66 -20.14
C ASP A 5 13.86 14.21 -20.39
N LEU A 6 14.81 13.72 -19.58
CA LEU A 6 15.34 12.37 -19.72
C LEU A 6 14.48 11.35 -18.94
N PRO A 7 14.40 10.10 -19.42
CA PRO A 7 13.62 9.08 -18.73
C PRO A 7 14.09 8.88 -17.30
N GLN A 8 13.15 8.84 -16.36
CA GLN A 8 13.43 8.59 -14.94
C GLN A 8 13.54 7.10 -14.63
N ALA A 9 12.95 6.23 -15.46
CA ALA A 9 12.98 4.80 -15.26
C ALA A 9 13.14 4.01 -16.56
N VAL A 10 13.73 2.83 -16.42
CA VAL A 10 13.82 1.81 -17.45
C VAL A 10 13.36 0.50 -16.84
N VAL A 11 12.44 -0.19 -17.50
CA VAL A 11 12.01 -1.54 -17.12
C VAL A 11 12.66 -2.54 -18.07
N VAL A 12 13.32 -3.52 -17.48
CA VAL A 12 13.96 -4.64 -18.17
C VAL A 12 13.14 -5.89 -17.90
N SER A 13 12.67 -6.56 -18.94
CA SER A 13 11.90 -7.80 -18.83
C SER A 13 12.35 -8.84 -19.85
N GLY A 14 12.10 -10.13 -19.59
CA GLY A 14 12.44 -11.22 -20.50
C GLY A 14 13.94 -11.40 -20.77
N ALA A 15 14.82 -10.92 -19.89
CA ALA A 15 16.23 -11.27 -19.94
C ALA A 15 16.44 -12.72 -19.50
N GLY A 16 17.30 -13.47 -20.21
CA GLY A 16 17.69 -14.82 -19.79
C GLY A 16 18.42 -14.87 -18.45
N CYS A 17 19.10 -13.78 -18.10
CA CYS A 17 19.62 -13.57 -16.75
C CYS A 17 18.52 -12.98 -15.89
N GLU A 18 17.88 -13.82 -15.07
CA GLU A 18 16.69 -13.46 -14.28
C GLU A 18 16.91 -12.21 -13.42
N GLU A 19 18.07 -12.12 -12.75
CA GLU A 19 18.43 -11.00 -11.89
C GLU A 19 18.51 -9.64 -12.62
N ALA A 20 18.67 -9.65 -13.95
CA ALA A 20 18.74 -8.43 -14.73
C ALA A 20 17.35 -7.86 -15.06
N ASN A 21 16.27 -8.62 -14.80
CA ASN A 21 14.91 -8.14 -14.96
C ASN A 21 14.52 -7.29 -13.76
N GLY A 22 13.77 -6.22 -14.02
CA GLY A 22 13.26 -5.33 -12.98
C GLY A 22 13.30 -3.87 -13.40
N VAL A 23 13.14 -3.00 -12.40
CA VAL A 23 13.08 -1.56 -12.57
C VAL A 23 14.45 -0.95 -12.32
N TYR A 24 14.92 -0.14 -13.25
CA TYR A 24 16.14 0.64 -13.14
C TYR A 24 15.80 2.11 -13.02
N ARG A 25 16.21 2.74 -11.92
CA ARG A 25 15.93 4.15 -11.62
C ARG A 25 17.10 5.02 -12.04
N ALA A 26 16.81 6.15 -12.68
CA ALA A 26 17.82 7.15 -12.97
C ALA A 26 18.44 7.65 -11.67
N THR A 27 19.76 7.70 -11.63
CA THR A 27 20.51 8.30 -10.52
C THR A 27 20.86 9.75 -10.83
N GLU A 28 21.33 10.48 -9.81
CA GLU A 28 21.89 11.83 -10.00
C GLU A 28 23.27 11.81 -10.70
N LYS A 29 23.83 10.63 -10.99
CA LYS A 29 25.14 10.49 -11.62
C LYS A 29 25.01 10.49 -13.13
N GLU A 30 25.95 11.18 -13.76
CA GLU A 30 26.15 11.15 -15.21
C GLU A 30 27.39 10.32 -15.57
N TYR A 31 27.28 9.59 -16.68
CA TYR A 31 28.40 8.93 -17.32
C TYR A 31 28.28 9.03 -18.84
N CYS A 32 29.34 9.54 -19.48
CA CYS A 32 29.35 9.83 -20.92
C CYS A 32 28.12 10.64 -21.39
N GLU A 33 27.83 11.74 -20.69
CA GLU A 33 26.77 12.71 -21.00
C GLU A 33 25.34 12.13 -20.91
N ALA A 34 25.17 10.99 -20.26
CA ALA A 34 23.88 10.35 -20.05
C ALA A 34 23.68 9.90 -18.59
N PRO A 35 22.42 9.75 -18.13
CA PRO A 35 22.14 9.28 -16.78
C PRO A 35 22.62 7.84 -16.59
N VAL A 36 23.11 7.55 -15.39
CA VAL A 36 23.32 6.17 -14.94
C VAL A 36 22.02 5.68 -14.31
N TYR A 37 21.55 4.51 -14.73
CA TYR A 37 20.40 3.86 -14.11
C TYR A 37 20.87 2.68 -13.24
N GLU A 38 20.38 2.61 -12.01
CA GLU A 38 20.69 1.53 -11.05
C GLU A 38 19.42 0.71 -10.78
N HIS A 39 19.57 -0.61 -10.64
CA HIS A 39 18.43 -1.50 -10.35
C HIS A 39 17.81 -1.16 -8.99
N ALA A 40 16.49 -1.05 -8.89
CA ALA A 40 15.78 -0.61 -7.69
C ALA A 40 16.13 -1.46 -6.46
N ASP A 41 16.14 -2.79 -6.59
CA ASP A 41 16.40 -3.71 -5.47
C ASP A 41 17.85 -4.16 -5.31
N ARG A 42 18.69 -4.00 -6.35
CA ARG A 42 20.08 -4.50 -6.39
C ARG A 42 21.11 -3.38 -6.42
N GLY A 43 20.67 -2.14 -6.60
CA GLY A 43 21.51 -0.95 -6.61
C GLY A 43 22.65 -1.03 -7.63
N GLN A 44 23.86 -0.72 -7.16
CA GLN A 44 25.05 -0.57 -8.00
C GLN A 44 25.57 -1.87 -8.62
N GLU A 45 25.13 -3.03 -8.12
CA GLU A 45 25.51 -4.32 -8.70
C GLU A 45 24.99 -4.48 -10.13
N LEU A 46 23.83 -3.89 -10.44
CA LEU A 46 23.18 -3.96 -11.74
C LEU A 46 22.88 -2.55 -12.24
N LYS A 47 23.52 -2.16 -13.34
CA LYS A 47 23.39 -0.80 -13.88
C LYS A 47 23.27 -0.76 -15.40
N ILE A 48 22.60 0.27 -15.89
CA ILE A 48 22.54 0.64 -17.30
C ILE A 48 23.35 1.93 -17.48
N THR A 49 24.41 1.86 -18.28
CA THR A 49 25.33 2.97 -18.54
C THR A 49 25.57 3.17 -20.03
N ARG A 50 25.86 4.41 -20.43
CA ARG A 50 26.33 4.74 -21.77
C ARG A 50 27.84 4.65 -21.82
N GLU A 51 28.39 3.81 -22.70
CA GLU A 51 29.79 3.42 -22.71
C GLU A 51 30.46 3.78 -24.03
N PRO A 52 31.70 4.31 -24.01
CA PRO A 52 32.45 4.61 -25.22
C PRO A 52 33.11 3.36 -25.79
N HIS A 53 33.06 3.21 -27.11
CA HIS A 53 33.69 2.14 -27.86
C HIS A 53 34.59 2.71 -28.96
N LYS A 54 35.91 2.63 -28.75
CA LYS A 54 36.91 3.09 -29.71
C LYS A 54 37.15 2.05 -30.80
N ASN A 55 36.93 2.42 -32.06
CA ASN A 55 37.27 1.57 -33.19
C ASN A 55 38.79 1.49 -33.35
N ALA A 56 39.36 0.28 -33.22
CA ALA A 56 40.80 0.08 -33.30
C ALA A 56 41.42 0.48 -34.66
N LYS A 57 40.66 0.38 -35.76
CA LYS A 57 41.15 0.67 -37.11
C LYS A 57 41.12 2.17 -37.43
N THR A 58 40.04 2.84 -37.08
CA THR A 58 39.82 4.25 -37.45
C THR A 58 40.15 5.23 -36.33
N GLY A 59 40.33 4.75 -35.09
CA GLY A 59 40.50 5.58 -33.90
C GLY A 59 39.22 6.32 -33.46
N ALA A 60 38.15 6.28 -34.25
CA ALA A 60 36.89 6.94 -33.96
C ALA A 60 36.21 6.30 -32.73
N VAL A 61 35.72 7.15 -31.82
CA VAL A 61 34.93 6.75 -30.66
C VAL A 61 33.45 6.78 -31.06
N LYS A 62 32.75 5.67 -30.80
CA LYS A 62 31.29 5.56 -30.90
C LYS A 62 30.73 5.26 -29.53
N TYR A 63 29.44 5.45 -29.32
CA TYR A 63 28.80 5.16 -28.04
C TYR A 63 27.78 4.01 -28.14
N GLY A 64 27.41 3.47 -27.00
CA GLY A 64 26.34 2.49 -26.86
C GLY A 64 25.91 2.36 -25.42
N TRP A 65 24.76 1.73 -25.20
CA TRP A 65 24.26 1.42 -23.86
C TRP A 65 24.64 0.01 -23.47
N LEU A 66 25.08 -0.19 -22.23
CA LEU A 66 25.35 -1.48 -21.63
C LEU A 66 24.49 -1.67 -20.39
N LEU A 67 23.91 -2.86 -20.27
CA LEU A 67 23.35 -3.39 -19.04
C LEU A 67 24.42 -4.33 -18.46
N GLY A 68 24.97 -3.99 -17.30
CA GLY A 68 26.07 -4.72 -16.69
C GLY A 68 25.77 -5.19 -15.27
N LYS A 69 26.39 -6.31 -14.88
CA LYS A 69 26.39 -6.89 -13.53
C LYS A 69 27.80 -6.91 -12.97
N SER A 70 28.03 -6.25 -11.84
CA SER A 70 29.33 -6.18 -11.15
C SER A 70 30.49 -5.77 -12.07
N GLY A 71 30.23 -4.84 -13.00
CA GLY A 71 31.20 -4.37 -13.99
C GLY A 71 31.36 -5.26 -15.24
N GLN A 72 30.70 -6.41 -15.32
CA GLN A 72 30.67 -7.26 -16.51
C GLN A 72 29.48 -6.92 -17.41
N PRO A 73 29.67 -6.76 -18.73
CA PRO A 73 28.56 -6.45 -19.64
C PRO A 73 27.69 -7.68 -19.91
N LEU A 74 26.40 -7.61 -19.55
CA LEU A 74 25.44 -8.67 -19.85
C LEU A 74 24.88 -8.49 -21.26
N TYR A 75 24.31 -7.32 -21.52
CA TYR A 75 23.68 -6.95 -22.79
C TYR A 75 24.11 -5.55 -23.21
N GLY A 76 24.01 -5.25 -24.51
CA GLY A 76 24.30 -3.91 -24.99
C GLY A 76 23.68 -3.56 -26.32
N ALA A 77 23.41 -2.28 -26.53
CA ALA A 77 22.83 -1.71 -27.73
C ALA A 77 23.70 -0.56 -28.25
N ARG A 78 24.18 -0.66 -29.50
CA ARG A 78 24.99 0.40 -30.11
C ARG A 78 24.09 1.51 -30.63
N THR A 79 24.22 2.70 -30.06
CA THR A 79 23.47 3.89 -30.48
C THR A 79 24.20 5.15 -30.00
N GLU A 80 24.07 6.23 -30.75
CA GLU A 80 24.60 7.54 -30.35
C GLU A 80 23.63 8.30 -29.45
N SER A 81 22.38 7.81 -29.31
CA SER A 81 21.33 8.40 -28.47
C SER A 81 21.76 8.55 -27.01
N LEU A 82 21.37 9.68 -26.40
CA LEU A 82 21.48 9.93 -24.95
C LEU A 82 20.33 9.29 -24.15
N THR A 83 19.39 8.66 -24.84
CA THR A 83 18.29 7.89 -24.24
C THR A 83 18.55 6.41 -24.45
N VAL A 84 18.28 5.60 -23.42
CA VAL A 84 18.33 4.14 -23.49
C VAL A 84 17.45 3.66 -24.64
N PRO A 85 17.94 2.82 -25.57
CA PRO A 85 17.13 2.37 -26.69
C PRO A 85 16.19 1.24 -26.25
N ALA A 86 14.94 1.26 -26.70
CA ALA A 86 13.98 0.18 -26.45
C ALA A 86 14.30 -1.11 -27.25
N SER A 87 15.15 -1.03 -28.27
CA SER A 87 15.47 -2.15 -29.17
C SER A 87 16.94 -2.13 -29.61
N GLY A 88 17.37 -3.19 -30.31
CA GLY A 88 18.74 -3.31 -30.82
C GLY A 88 19.76 -3.83 -29.80
N TRP A 89 19.29 -4.37 -28.68
CA TRP A 89 20.09 -5.04 -27.68
C TRP A 89 20.67 -6.35 -28.21
N LYS A 90 21.89 -6.65 -27.77
CA LYS A 90 22.62 -7.88 -28.09
C LYS A 90 23.21 -8.46 -26.81
N LYS A 91 23.30 -9.79 -26.76
CA LYS A 91 24.01 -10.53 -25.72
C LYS A 91 25.52 -10.28 -25.82
N PHE A 92 26.16 -10.07 -24.67
CA PHE A 92 27.62 -10.05 -24.51
C PHE A 92 28.03 -11.17 -23.54
N GLY A 93 27.67 -11.05 -22.27
CA GLY A 93 27.90 -12.04 -21.23
C GLY A 93 26.63 -12.58 -20.55
N GLY A 94 25.45 -12.01 -20.84
CA GLY A 94 24.17 -12.49 -20.32
C GLY A 94 23.68 -13.77 -21.00
N ASP A 95 22.51 -14.26 -20.60
CA ASP A 95 21.87 -15.45 -21.17
C ASP A 95 20.77 -15.09 -22.17
N GLU A 96 20.40 -16.02 -23.05
CA GLU A 96 19.21 -15.82 -23.88
C GLU A 96 17.95 -16.13 -23.05
N PRO A 97 16.82 -15.40 -23.27
CA PRO A 97 16.59 -14.40 -24.31
C PRO A 97 17.21 -13.02 -24.05
N ILE A 98 17.32 -12.22 -25.12
CA ILE A 98 17.72 -10.80 -25.04
C ILE A 98 16.57 -10.02 -24.38
N PRO A 99 16.85 -9.11 -23.43
CA PRO A 99 15.81 -8.36 -22.73
C PRO A 99 14.95 -7.49 -23.66
N ALA A 100 13.68 -7.39 -23.32
CA ALA A 100 12.81 -6.30 -23.71
C ALA A 100 13.06 -5.09 -22.79
N ILE A 101 13.17 -3.90 -23.39
CA ILE A 101 13.47 -2.67 -22.67
C ILE A 101 12.34 -1.67 -22.90
N LYS A 102 11.72 -1.24 -21.80
CA LYS A 102 10.73 -0.16 -21.81
C LYS A 102 11.30 1.06 -21.10
N VAL A 103 11.21 2.21 -21.74
CA VAL A 103 11.78 3.47 -21.26
C VAL A 103 10.63 4.38 -20.87
N LEU A 104 10.65 4.86 -19.62
CA LEU A 104 9.54 5.55 -18.99
C LEU A 104 9.99 6.93 -18.50
N LEU A 105 9.17 7.94 -18.81
CA LEU A 105 9.51 9.33 -18.50
C LEU A 105 9.34 9.61 -17.00
N HIS A 106 8.34 8.97 -16.39
CA HIS A 106 8.00 9.18 -15.00
C HIS A 106 8.02 7.87 -14.22
N MET A 107 8.41 7.94 -12.95
CA MET A 107 8.39 6.77 -12.06
C MET A 107 6.99 6.18 -11.90
N ASP A 108 5.93 6.99 -11.92
CA ASP A 108 4.56 6.46 -11.78
C ASP A 108 4.15 5.53 -12.93
N GLU A 109 4.71 5.74 -14.13
CA GLU A 109 4.46 4.87 -15.29
C GLU A 109 5.02 3.46 -15.08
N VAL A 110 6.03 3.30 -14.22
CA VAL A 110 6.59 1.99 -13.87
C VAL A 110 5.53 1.16 -13.17
N PHE A 111 4.85 1.75 -12.18
CA PHE A 111 3.82 1.04 -11.42
C PHE A 111 2.63 0.66 -12.29
N PHE A 112 2.20 1.55 -13.21
CA PHE A 112 1.16 1.21 -14.18
C PHE A 112 1.59 0.09 -15.12
N PHE A 113 2.84 0.12 -15.59
CA PHE A 113 3.34 -0.94 -16.45
C PHE A 113 3.41 -2.29 -15.72
N SER A 114 3.95 -2.32 -14.50
CA SER A 114 4.02 -3.54 -13.70
C SER A 114 2.63 -4.08 -13.34
N ALA A 115 1.65 -3.18 -13.11
CA ALA A 115 0.26 -3.55 -12.89
C ALA A 115 -0.37 -4.16 -14.16
N ASP A 116 -0.09 -3.62 -15.34
CA ASP A 116 -0.55 -4.14 -16.63
C ASP A 116 0.06 -5.52 -16.94
N ASP A 117 1.36 -5.72 -16.67
CA ASP A 117 2.01 -7.03 -16.83
C ASP A 117 1.43 -8.07 -15.87
N SER A 118 1.19 -7.68 -14.60
CA SER A 118 0.54 -8.53 -13.61
C SER A 118 -0.88 -8.89 -14.00
N LYS A 119 -1.61 -7.96 -14.61
CA LYS A 119 -2.95 -8.22 -15.18
C LYS A 119 -2.88 -9.30 -16.26
N LEU A 120 -1.95 -9.18 -17.22
CA LEU A 120 -1.82 -10.16 -18.31
C LEU A 120 -1.54 -11.56 -17.77
N ALA A 121 -0.63 -11.69 -16.79
CA ALA A 121 -0.37 -12.97 -16.14
C ALA A 121 -1.61 -13.51 -15.39
N GLY A 122 -2.39 -12.63 -14.75
CA GLY A 122 -3.66 -12.98 -14.12
C GLY A 122 -4.69 -13.47 -15.13
N ASP A 123 -4.80 -12.81 -16.29
CA ASP A 123 -5.72 -13.19 -17.36
C ASP A 123 -5.35 -14.57 -17.94
N ASP A 124 -4.06 -14.83 -18.18
CA ASP A 124 -3.56 -16.14 -18.63
C ASP A 124 -3.90 -17.24 -17.62
N ALA A 125 -3.80 -16.96 -16.31
CA ALA A 125 -4.17 -17.90 -15.25
C ALA A 125 -5.69 -18.13 -15.19
N MET A 126 -6.50 -17.08 -15.39
CA MET A 126 -7.96 -17.19 -15.50
C MET A 126 -8.38 -18.09 -16.67
N GLU A 127 -7.75 -17.95 -17.84
CA GLU A 127 -8.01 -18.81 -19.00
C GLU A 127 -7.70 -20.30 -18.72
N GLN A 128 -6.64 -20.54 -17.95
CA GLN A 128 -6.23 -21.86 -17.49
C GLN A 128 -7.08 -22.40 -16.32
N LYS A 129 -8.02 -21.60 -15.80
CA LYS A 129 -8.81 -21.88 -14.60
C LYS A 129 -7.96 -22.10 -13.34
N ASP A 130 -6.75 -21.55 -13.31
CA ASP A 130 -5.91 -21.50 -12.12
C ASP A 130 -6.24 -20.23 -11.32
N TRP A 131 -7.37 -20.30 -10.60
CA TRP A 131 -7.92 -19.16 -9.86
C TRP A 131 -6.98 -18.65 -8.78
N GLN A 132 -6.18 -19.53 -8.17
CA GLN A 132 -5.25 -19.15 -7.10
C GLN A 132 -4.10 -18.31 -7.66
N SER A 133 -3.50 -18.75 -8.76
CA SER A 133 -2.46 -17.99 -9.45
C SER A 133 -3.00 -16.67 -10.01
N ALA A 134 -4.22 -16.66 -10.54
CA ALA A 134 -4.89 -15.44 -10.97
C ALA A 134 -5.01 -14.41 -9.83
N ILE A 135 -5.47 -14.84 -8.64
CA ILE A 135 -5.57 -13.97 -7.45
C ILE A 135 -4.20 -13.42 -7.05
N GLN A 136 -3.15 -14.25 -7.07
CA GLN A 136 -1.79 -13.79 -6.74
C GLN A 136 -1.31 -12.71 -7.71
N HIS A 137 -1.49 -12.92 -9.01
CA HIS A 137 -1.08 -11.96 -10.03
C HIS A 137 -1.88 -10.65 -9.95
N TYR A 138 -3.21 -10.70 -9.82
CA TYR A 138 -4.00 -9.49 -9.67
C TYR A 138 -3.69 -8.73 -8.37
N THR A 139 -3.38 -9.46 -7.28
CA THR A 139 -2.93 -8.86 -6.02
C THR A 139 -1.60 -8.14 -6.21
N ALA A 140 -0.62 -8.76 -6.86
CA ALA A 140 0.65 -8.10 -7.20
C ALA A 140 0.42 -6.82 -8.01
N GLY A 141 -0.49 -6.84 -8.99
CA GLY A 141 -0.85 -5.64 -9.76
C GLY A 141 -1.46 -4.53 -8.90
N ILE A 142 -2.37 -4.88 -7.97
CA ILE A 142 -2.97 -3.94 -7.02
C ILE A 142 -1.89 -3.34 -6.10
N ASP A 143 -0.97 -4.15 -5.61
CA ASP A 143 0.12 -3.69 -4.74
C ASP A 143 1.12 -2.78 -5.47
N MET A 144 1.29 -2.94 -6.79
CA MET A 144 2.01 -1.95 -7.61
C MET A 144 1.25 -0.62 -7.66
N LEU A 145 -0.07 -0.66 -7.88
CA LEU A 145 -0.88 0.56 -7.91
C LEU A 145 -0.88 1.31 -6.57
N LYS A 146 -0.85 0.61 -5.43
CA LYS A 146 -0.74 1.25 -4.10
C LYS A 146 0.47 2.19 -3.98
N GLN A 147 1.54 1.92 -4.74
CA GLN A 147 2.78 2.70 -4.73
C GLN A 147 2.73 3.98 -5.59
N THR A 148 1.69 4.16 -6.42
CA THR A 148 1.56 5.36 -7.25
C THR A 148 1.23 6.59 -6.40
N THR A 149 1.74 7.75 -6.84
CA THR A 149 1.39 9.03 -6.20
C THR A 149 0.16 9.69 -6.83
N ASP A 150 -0.07 9.46 -8.12
CA ASP A 150 -1.21 9.98 -8.87
C ASP A 150 -2.36 8.95 -8.92
N ARG A 151 -3.30 9.09 -7.98
CA ARG A 151 -4.38 8.12 -7.69
C ARG A 151 -5.76 8.57 -8.15
N LEU A 152 -5.89 9.86 -8.44
CA LEU A 152 -7.15 10.44 -8.91
C LEU A 152 -7.26 10.44 -10.44
N ASN A 153 -6.14 10.17 -11.14
CA ASN A 153 -6.17 10.09 -12.58
C ASN A 153 -7.05 8.91 -13.05
N GLU A 154 -7.63 9.07 -14.23
CA GLU A 154 -8.51 8.08 -14.84
C GLU A 154 -7.77 6.76 -15.12
N GLY A 155 -6.46 6.85 -15.44
CA GLY A 155 -5.63 5.69 -15.73
C GLY A 155 -5.42 4.75 -14.53
N PHE A 156 -5.36 5.29 -13.32
CA PHE A 156 -5.27 4.56 -12.06
C PHE A 156 -6.61 3.89 -11.75
N ARG A 157 -7.70 4.67 -11.77
CA ARG A 157 -9.04 4.17 -11.42
C ARG A 157 -9.46 3.01 -12.32
N SER A 158 -9.28 3.16 -13.63
CA SER A 158 -9.63 2.12 -14.60
C SER A 158 -8.82 0.83 -14.39
N ARG A 159 -7.52 0.93 -14.13
CA ARG A 159 -6.67 -0.24 -13.85
C ARG A 159 -7.00 -0.92 -12.52
N ALA A 160 -7.14 -0.13 -11.45
CA ALA A 160 -7.47 -0.65 -10.13
C ALA A 160 -8.84 -1.34 -10.15
N CYS A 161 -9.84 -0.70 -10.76
CA CYS A 161 -11.18 -1.26 -10.93
C CYS A 161 -11.14 -2.60 -11.69
N LEU A 162 -10.39 -2.66 -12.80
CA LEU A 162 -10.25 -3.87 -13.60
C LEU A 162 -9.57 -5.01 -12.83
N LEU A 163 -8.44 -4.74 -12.16
CA LEU A 163 -7.73 -5.73 -11.35
C LEU A 163 -8.60 -6.26 -10.20
N LEU A 164 -9.30 -5.37 -9.49
CA LEU A 164 -10.21 -5.73 -8.41
C LEU A 164 -11.36 -6.60 -8.93
N THR A 165 -12.00 -6.21 -10.03
CA THR A 165 -13.11 -6.96 -10.63
C THR A 165 -12.68 -8.37 -11.04
N GLN A 166 -11.51 -8.51 -11.68
CA GLN A 166 -10.99 -9.82 -12.09
C GLN A 166 -10.59 -10.68 -10.88
N ARG A 167 -9.93 -10.09 -9.87
CA ARG A 167 -9.59 -10.81 -8.64
C ARG A 167 -10.85 -11.28 -7.88
N GLY A 168 -11.86 -10.41 -7.77
CA GLY A 168 -13.13 -10.78 -7.16
C GLY A 168 -13.87 -11.88 -7.93
N THR A 169 -13.78 -11.87 -9.26
CA THR A 169 -14.30 -12.97 -10.10
C THR A 169 -13.61 -14.29 -9.78
N ALA A 170 -12.27 -14.29 -9.65
CA ALA A 170 -11.51 -15.48 -9.26
C ALA A 170 -11.91 -15.97 -7.85
N HIS A 171 -12.10 -15.06 -6.89
CA HIS A 171 -12.60 -15.40 -5.54
C HIS A 171 -13.99 -16.08 -5.58
N LEU A 172 -14.91 -15.65 -6.46
CA LEU A 172 -16.20 -16.34 -6.63
C LEU A 172 -16.04 -17.77 -7.13
N GLN A 173 -15.12 -18.01 -8.07
CA GLN A 173 -14.84 -19.37 -8.56
C GLN A 173 -14.31 -20.28 -7.46
N LEU A 174 -13.58 -19.74 -6.49
CA LEU A 174 -13.09 -20.44 -5.30
C LEU A 174 -14.10 -20.54 -4.15
N LYS A 175 -15.34 -20.06 -4.35
CA LYS A 175 -16.37 -20.02 -3.30
C LYS A 175 -15.96 -19.18 -2.08
N GLU A 176 -15.31 -18.05 -2.35
CA GLU A 176 -14.95 -17.03 -1.36
C GLU A 176 -15.76 -15.74 -1.56
N PRO A 177 -17.11 -15.77 -1.41
CA PRO A 177 -17.97 -14.66 -1.81
C PRO A 177 -17.76 -13.39 -0.98
N LYS A 178 -17.26 -13.50 0.26
CA LYS A 178 -16.90 -12.33 1.08
C LYS A 178 -15.73 -11.54 0.46
N ALA A 179 -14.69 -12.24 0.00
CA ALA A 179 -13.54 -11.60 -0.65
C ALA A 179 -13.92 -11.02 -2.02
N ALA A 180 -14.79 -11.71 -2.76
CA ALA A 180 -15.36 -11.19 -3.99
C ALA A 180 -16.17 -9.90 -3.77
N LEU A 181 -17.00 -9.87 -2.72
CA LEU A 181 -17.78 -8.69 -2.37
C LEU A 181 -16.87 -7.51 -1.99
N ARG A 182 -15.80 -7.74 -1.22
CA ARG A 182 -14.79 -6.71 -0.92
C ARG A 182 -14.25 -6.10 -2.21
N ASP A 183 -13.80 -6.92 -3.15
CA ASP A 183 -13.22 -6.43 -4.39
C ASP A 183 -14.23 -5.71 -5.28
N ALA A 184 -15.48 -6.20 -5.33
CA ALA A 184 -16.54 -5.55 -6.09
C ALA A 184 -16.90 -4.16 -5.52
N VAL A 185 -17.02 -4.06 -4.20
CA VAL A 185 -17.31 -2.78 -3.51
C VAL A 185 -16.18 -1.78 -3.75
N ALA A 186 -14.93 -2.23 -3.60
CA ALA A 186 -13.77 -1.38 -3.89
C ALA A 186 -13.74 -0.91 -5.35
N ALA A 187 -14.06 -1.80 -6.30
CA ALA A 187 -14.12 -1.46 -7.71
C ALA A 187 -15.26 -0.48 -8.03
N MET A 188 -16.44 -0.64 -7.43
CA MET A 188 -17.59 0.27 -7.59
C MET A 188 -17.34 1.65 -6.97
N ASP A 189 -16.59 1.74 -5.87
CA ASP A 189 -16.19 3.02 -5.29
C ASP A 189 -15.23 3.81 -6.19
N LEU A 190 -14.46 3.11 -7.03
CA LEU A 190 -13.61 3.73 -8.05
C LEU A 190 -14.40 4.07 -9.32
N GLU A 191 -15.23 3.12 -9.79
CA GLU A 191 -16.07 3.21 -10.99
C GLU A 191 -17.41 2.46 -10.77
N HIS A 192 -18.46 3.20 -10.42
CA HIS A 192 -19.73 2.67 -9.91
C HIS A 192 -20.33 1.48 -10.69
N SER A 193 -20.37 1.54 -12.02
CA SER A 193 -21.03 0.52 -12.83
C SER A 193 -20.17 -0.72 -13.12
N ALA A 194 -18.87 -0.69 -12.84
CA ALA A 194 -17.93 -1.67 -13.40
C ALA A 194 -18.02 -3.05 -12.74
N ALA A 195 -18.40 -3.12 -11.47
CA ALA A 195 -18.41 -4.36 -10.67
C ALA A 195 -19.75 -4.66 -9.98
N GLU A 196 -20.84 -3.99 -10.38
CA GLU A 196 -22.17 -4.19 -9.78
C GLU A 196 -22.65 -5.65 -9.92
N ALA A 197 -22.53 -6.24 -11.11
CA ALA A 197 -22.91 -7.63 -11.34
C ALA A 197 -22.14 -8.60 -10.43
N LEU A 198 -20.82 -8.36 -10.26
CA LEU A 198 -19.97 -9.14 -9.37
C LEU A 198 -20.42 -9.03 -7.91
N ALA A 199 -20.78 -7.82 -7.46
CA ALA A 199 -21.30 -7.59 -6.12
C ALA A 199 -22.63 -8.32 -5.88
N LEU A 200 -23.55 -8.29 -6.86
CA LEU A 200 -24.83 -8.99 -6.80
C LEU A 200 -24.66 -10.52 -6.73
N ASP A 201 -23.73 -11.07 -7.50
CA ASP A 201 -23.41 -12.50 -7.48
C ASP A 201 -22.82 -12.91 -6.12
N ALA A 202 -21.90 -12.12 -5.57
CA ALA A 202 -21.31 -12.35 -4.26
C ALA A 202 -22.34 -12.28 -3.13
N LEU A 203 -23.23 -11.29 -3.14
CA LEU A 203 -24.33 -11.17 -2.18
C LEU A 203 -25.32 -12.31 -2.30
N THR A 204 -25.56 -12.81 -3.51
CA THR A 204 -26.43 -13.98 -3.74
C THR A 204 -25.83 -15.24 -3.11
N GLU A 205 -24.53 -15.50 -3.30
CA GLU A 205 -23.84 -16.64 -2.67
C GLU A 205 -23.76 -16.51 -1.14
N LEU A 206 -23.78 -15.29 -0.60
CA LEU A 206 -23.87 -15.03 0.84
C LEU A 206 -25.31 -15.13 1.40
N GLY A 207 -26.33 -15.33 0.56
CA GLY A 207 -27.73 -15.42 0.98
C GLY A 207 -28.46 -14.08 1.14
N PHE A 208 -27.89 -12.97 0.64
CA PHE A 208 -28.41 -11.61 0.78
C PHE A 208 -29.06 -11.06 -0.51
N LYS A 209 -29.55 -11.94 -1.39
CA LYS A 209 -30.13 -11.54 -2.69
C LYS A 209 -31.22 -10.46 -2.57
N ASP A 210 -32.15 -10.63 -1.65
CA ASP A 210 -33.28 -9.71 -1.46
C ASP A 210 -32.90 -8.39 -0.78
N LEU A 211 -31.70 -8.32 -0.20
CA LEU A 211 -31.15 -7.14 0.48
C LEU A 211 -30.10 -6.40 -0.36
N SER A 212 -29.78 -6.91 -1.54
CA SER A 212 -28.68 -6.42 -2.38
C SER A 212 -28.73 -4.92 -2.66
N HIS A 213 -29.88 -4.39 -3.08
CA HIS A 213 -30.05 -2.97 -3.34
C HIS A 213 -29.81 -2.11 -2.09
N LYS A 214 -30.26 -2.58 -0.91
CA LYS A 214 -30.05 -1.88 0.36
C LYS A 214 -28.57 -1.88 0.74
N ILE A 215 -27.91 -3.03 0.65
CA ILE A 215 -26.49 -3.18 0.97
C ILE A 215 -25.60 -2.34 0.05
N LEU A 216 -25.93 -2.26 -1.25
CA LEU A 216 -25.11 -1.56 -2.25
C LEU A 216 -25.44 -0.06 -2.38
N GLU A 217 -26.52 0.44 -1.78
CA GLU A 217 -26.89 1.87 -1.79
C GLU A 217 -25.73 2.82 -1.38
N PRO A 218 -24.94 2.55 -0.32
CA PRO A 218 -23.82 3.43 0.04
C PRO A 218 -22.60 3.30 -0.89
N VAL A 219 -22.53 2.29 -1.76
CA VAL A 219 -21.36 2.02 -2.62
C VAL A 219 -21.34 2.96 -3.83
N GLY A 220 -20.18 3.53 -4.14
CA GLY A 220 -19.98 4.54 -5.20
C GLY A 220 -20.09 5.98 -4.70
N SER A 221 -20.43 6.19 -3.42
CA SER A 221 -20.53 7.52 -2.81
C SER A 221 -19.17 8.10 -2.38
N GLY A 222 -18.10 7.30 -2.43
CA GLY A 222 -16.78 7.65 -1.89
C GLY A 222 -16.76 7.66 -0.36
N HIS A 223 -17.71 6.96 0.27
CA HIS A 223 -17.78 6.81 1.73
C HIS A 223 -17.14 5.50 2.24
N ILE A 224 -16.74 4.56 1.38
CA ILE A 224 -16.13 3.29 1.81
C ILE A 224 -14.62 3.31 1.51
N LEU A 225 -14.24 3.64 0.29
CA LEU A 225 -12.89 4.03 -0.10
C LEU A 225 -12.72 5.54 -0.06
N ASP A 226 -11.67 5.99 0.60
CA ASP A 226 -11.29 7.38 0.59
C ASP A 226 -10.50 7.69 -0.69
N PRO A 227 -11.06 8.49 -1.62
CA PRO A 227 -10.39 8.77 -2.90
C PRO A 227 -9.08 9.57 -2.73
N ALA A 228 -8.85 10.19 -1.58
CA ALA A 228 -7.61 10.90 -1.25
C ALA A 228 -6.56 10.01 -0.56
N ALA A 229 -6.88 8.75 -0.25
CA ALA A 229 -5.99 7.79 0.40
C ALA A 229 -5.29 6.85 -0.61
N PRO A 230 -4.26 6.08 -0.20
CA PRO A 230 -3.82 4.93 -0.98
C PRO A 230 -4.97 3.96 -1.21
N LEU A 231 -4.90 3.11 -2.25
CA LEU A 231 -5.88 2.03 -2.44
C LEU A 231 -5.76 1.06 -1.27
N VAL A 232 -6.62 1.28 -0.29
CA VAL A 232 -6.61 0.60 0.99
C VAL A 232 -7.84 -0.26 1.04
N LEU A 233 -7.67 -1.57 1.05
CA LEU A 233 -8.82 -2.48 1.00
C LEU A 233 -9.32 -2.86 2.39
N ARG A 234 -8.54 -2.56 3.44
CA ARG A 234 -8.89 -2.87 4.82
C ARG A 234 -10.20 -2.21 5.28
N CYS A 235 -10.44 -0.95 4.91
CA CYS A 235 -11.70 -0.27 5.24
C CYS A 235 -12.89 -0.94 4.57
N VAL A 236 -12.71 -1.40 3.33
CA VAL A 236 -13.72 -2.19 2.60
C VAL A 236 -13.94 -3.54 3.26
N ASP A 237 -12.87 -4.23 3.66
CA ASP A 237 -12.93 -5.52 4.38
C ASP A 237 -13.69 -5.42 5.70
N ARG A 238 -13.44 -4.35 6.47
CA ARG A 238 -14.16 -4.08 7.73
C ARG A 238 -15.64 -3.85 7.46
N TRP A 239 -15.96 -2.94 6.53
CA TRP A 239 -17.34 -2.65 6.17
C TRP A 239 -18.09 -3.89 5.68
N VAL A 240 -17.49 -4.68 4.78
CA VAL A 240 -18.07 -5.95 4.31
C VAL A 240 -18.29 -6.92 5.49
N SER A 241 -17.36 -7.00 6.44
CA SER A 241 -17.52 -7.84 7.63
C SER A 241 -18.68 -7.39 8.51
N GLU A 242 -18.81 -6.09 8.75
CA GLU A 242 -19.91 -5.51 9.52
C GLU A 242 -21.27 -5.76 8.87
N ILE A 243 -21.37 -5.56 7.55
CA ILE A 243 -22.58 -5.83 6.77
C ILE A 243 -22.98 -7.31 6.86
N VAL A 244 -22.04 -8.22 6.61
CA VAL A 244 -22.30 -9.66 6.65
C VAL A 244 -22.77 -10.08 8.04
N ASN A 245 -22.13 -9.59 9.10
CA ASN A 245 -22.53 -9.91 10.48
C ASN A 245 -23.90 -9.30 10.82
N HIS A 246 -24.12 -8.03 10.45
CA HIS A 246 -25.36 -7.31 10.72
C HIS A 246 -26.58 -8.05 10.15
N PHE A 247 -26.53 -8.45 8.88
CA PHE A 247 -27.65 -9.14 8.23
C PHE A 247 -27.73 -10.65 8.53
N SER A 248 -26.71 -11.22 9.16
CA SER A 248 -26.79 -12.59 9.67
C SER A 248 -27.56 -12.67 10.99
N GLU A 249 -27.62 -11.57 11.76
CA GLU A 249 -28.17 -11.54 13.12
C GLU A 249 -29.43 -10.68 13.26
N ALA A 250 -29.64 -9.69 12.38
CA ALA A 250 -30.70 -8.71 12.51
C ALA A 250 -31.86 -8.91 11.53
N ASP A 251 -33.04 -8.38 11.88
CA ASP A 251 -34.18 -8.27 10.97
C ASP A 251 -33.85 -7.29 9.82
N ALA A 252 -34.41 -7.57 8.64
CA ALA A 252 -34.18 -6.83 7.39
C ALA A 252 -34.41 -5.31 7.47
N ASP A 253 -35.19 -4.84 8.46
CA ASP A 253 -35.55 -3.44 8.65
C ASP A 253 -34.49 -2.61 9.41
N THR A 254 -33.41 -3.24 9.89
CA THR A 254 -32.37 -2.54 10.68
C THR A 254 -31.57 -1.57 9.80
N GLU A 255 -31.19 -0.41 10.36
CA GLU A 255 -30.36 0.58 9.67
C GLU A 255 -28.96 0.03 9.35
N LEU A 256 -28.45 0.33 8.16
CA LEU A 256 -27.11 -0.13 7.74
C LEU A 256 -26.02 0.45 8.65
N PRO A 257 -24.99 -0.35 8.99
CA PRO A 257 -23.78 0.22 9.58
C PRO A 257 -23.18 1.23 8.59
N MET A 258 -23.02 2.46 9.05
CA MET A 258 -22.33 3.48 8.27
C MET A 258 -20.85 3.10 8.13
N PRO A 259 -20.26 3.17 6.93
CA PRO A 259 -18.83 2.98 6.78
C PRO A 259 -18.10 4.05 7.60
N ILE A 260 -17.28 3.60 8.54
CA ILE A 260 -16.40 4.49 9.30
C ILE A 260 -15.04 4.41 8.65
N HIS A 261 -14.59 5.48 7.98
CA HIS A 261 -13.21 5.58 7.54
C HIS A 261 -12.29 5.78 8.75
N MET A 262 -11.38 4.83 8.98
CA MET A 262 -10.38 4.97 10.02
C MET A 262 -9.04 5.38 9.38
N PRO A 263 -8.32 6.37 9.93
CA PRO A 263 -7.05 6.83 9.36
C PRO A 263 -6.00 5.73 9.25
N SER A 264 -6.01 4.79 10.18
CA SER A 264 -5.17 3.58 10.21
C SER A 264 -5.13 2.77 8.95
N ASP A 265 -6.27 2.70 8.28
CA ASP A 265 -6.44 1.85 7.12
C ASP A 265 -5.35 2.25 6.08
N ARG A 266 -4.92 3.52 6.07
CA ARG A 266 -3.86 4.07 5.21
C ARG A 266 -2.43 3.60 5.50
N TYR A 267 -2.11 3.14 6.70
CA TYR A 267 -0.73 2.97 7.18
C TYR A 267 -0.28 1.50 7.28
N LEU A 268 -1.24 0.58 7.45
CA LEU A 268 -0.95 -0.83 7.68
C LEU A 268 -1.19 -1.73 6.45
N ASP A 269 -1.79 -1.19 5.39
CA ASP A 269 -2.01 -1.96 4.17
C ASP A 269 -0.68 -2.11 3.38
N GLY A 270 -0.20 -3.35 3.25
CA GLY A 270 1.01 -3.70 2.50
C GLY A 270 2.30 -3.89 3.32
N LEU A 271 2.27 -3.74 4.65
CA LEU A 271 3.39 -4.13 5.51
C LEU A 271 3.25 -5.62 5.89
N ASP A 272 4.31 -6.39 5.72
CA ASP A 272 4.37 -7.74 6.28
C ASP A 272 4.51 -7.68 7.81
N GLU A 273 4.08 -8.75 8.49
CA GLU A 273 4.02 -8.80 9.96
C GLU A 273 5.41 -8.69 10.62
N GLU A 274 6.48 -9.09 9.92
CA GLU A 274 7.85 -8.98 10.40
C GLU A 274 8.36 -7.54 10.30
N THR A 275 8.11 -6.86 9.19
CA THR A 275 8.40 -5.42 9.00
C THR A 275 7.60 -4.59 9.99
N ARG A 276 6.33 -4.93 10.21
CA ARG A 276 5.50 -4.33 11.27
C ARG A 276 6.17 -4.52 12.64
N ALA A 277 6.56 -5.74 12.99
CA ALA A 277 7.22 -6.04 14.27
C ALA A 277 8.62 -5.37 14.42
N ALA A 278 9.39 -5.26 13.33
CA ALA A 278 10.71 -4.66 13.32
C ALA A 278 10.66 -3.12 13.42
N VAL A 279 9.66 -2.50 12.78
CA VAL A 279 9.33 -1.08 12.98
C VAL A 279 8.95 -0.89 14.44
N ILE A 280 8.02 -1.68 14.99
CA ILE A 280 7.62 -1.61 16.41
C ILE A 280 8.85 -1.72 17.36
N LYS A 281 9.76 -2.67 17.12
CA LYS A 281 10.92 -2.92 18.01
C LYS A 281 12.00 -1.82 17.95
N LYS A 282 12.16 -1.14 16.82
CA LYS A 282 13.19 -0.11 16.63
C LYS A 282 12.87 1.20 17.36
N TYR A 283 11.59 1.44 17.61
CA TYR A 283 11.11 2.73 18.07
C TYR A 283 10.68 2.70 19.56
N ILE A 284 10.46 1.52 20.18
CA ILE A 284 10.19 1.31 21.63
C ILE A 284 11.46 1.44 22.53
N PRO A 285 11.78 2.55 23.28
CA PRO A 285 12.92 2.56 24.19
C PRO A 285 12.69 1.77 25.47
N ASP A 286 13.73 1.07 25.89
CA ASP A 286 13.82 0.26 27.11
C ASP A 286 13.90 1.06 28.44
N GLU A 287 13.49 2.34 28.47
CA GLU A 287 13.65 3.15 29.69
C GLU A 287 12.59 2.84 30.77
N PRO A 288 12.96 2.85 32.06
CA PRO A 288 12.02 2.64 33.16
C PRO A 288 11.11 3.87 33.37
N PHE A 289 9.82 3.69 33.14
CA PHE A 289 8.78 4.73 33.18
C PHE A 289 8.29 5.11 34.60
N GLY A 290 8.03 6.41 34.83
CA GLY A 290 7.42 6.94 36.07
C GLY A 290 5.89 6.77 36.18
N GLY A 291 5.34 7.00 37.39
CA GLY A 291 3.90 6.87 37.73
C GLY A 291 3.58 5.72 38.70
N THR A 292 2.35 5.61 39.22
CA THR A 292 1.93 4.51 40.13
C THR A 292 0.79 3.64 39.58
N ALA A 293 0.15 4.03 38.48
CA ALA A 293 -0.99 3.31 37.91
C ALA A 293 -0.65 1.89 37.42
N VAL A 294 -1.57 0.94 37.61
CA VAL A 294 -1.50 -0.44 37.12
C VAL A 294 -2.88 -0.85 36.60
N ILE A 295 -2.98 -1.24 35.33
CA ILE A 295 -4.17 -1.86 34.73
C ILE A 295 -4.18 -3.33 35.13
N SER A 296 -5.08 -3.66 36.06
CA SER A 296 -5.03 -4.92 36.81
C SER A 296 -5.83 -6.03 36.17
N ASN A 297 -6.78 -5.71 35.28
CA ASN A 297 -7.67 -6.68 34.63
C ASN A 297 -8.18 -6.19 33.24
N PRO A 298 -8.75 -7.10 32.42
CA PRO A 298 -9.30 -6.76 31.11
C PRO A 298 -10.44 -5.73 31.13
N THR A 299 -11.27 -5.71 32.17
CA THR A 299 -12.38 -4.75 32.28
C THR A 299 -11.86 -3.31 32.39
N GLU A 300 -10.85 -3.08 33.25
CA GLU A 300 -10.17 -1.78 33.36
C GLU A 300 -9.51 -1.37 32.03
N CYS A 301 -8.94 -2.34 31.30
CA CYS A 301 -8.39 -2.11 29.97
C CYS A 301 -9.48 -1.63 28.99
N LEU A 302 -10.61 -2.32 28.91
CA LEU A 302 -11.74 -1.96 28.04
C LEU A 302 -12.39 -0.61 28.39
N GLU A 303 -12.53 -0.30 29.67
CA GLU A 303 -13.05 1.01 30.10
C GLU A 303 -12.12 2.15 29.70
N LEU A 304 -10.81 1.93 29.82
CA LEU A 304 -9.80 2.90 29.39
C LEU A 304 -9.81 3.10 27.87
N MET A 305 -9.92 2.00 27.13
CA MET A 305 -10.09 2.01 25.68
C MET A 305 -11.29 2.83 25.23
N LYS A 306 -12.46 2.66 25.87
CA LYS A 306 -13.66 3.47 25.55
C LYS A 306 -13.43 4.96 25.79
N LYS A 307 -12.73 5.33 26.87
CA LYS A 307 -12.38 6.74 27.12
C LYS A 307 -11.44 7.31 26.06
N TRP A 308 -10.53 6.48 25.51
CA TRP A 308 -9.67 6.90 24.40
C TRP A 308 -10.47 7.12 23.13
N GLU A 309 -11.39 6.21 22.82
CA GLU A 309 -12.31 6.33 21.69
C GLU A 309 -13.16 7.61 21.77
N GLU A 310 -13.69 7.95 22.95
CA GLU A 310 -14.42 9.20 23.18
C GLU A 310 -13.54 10.43 22.90
N VAL A 311 -12.28 10.42 23.33
CA VAL A 311 -11.32 11.49 23.06
C VAL A 311 -11.05 11.60 21.56
N PHE A 312 -10.79 10.48 20.89
CA PHE A 312 -10.46 10.45 19.46
C PHE A 312 -11.66 10.79 18.60
N SER A 313 -12.87 10.39 18.98
CA SER A 313 -14.11 10.73 18.29
C SER A 313 -14.60 12.15 18.58
N GLY A 314 -14.05 12.79 19.62
CA GLY A 314 -14.41 14.14 20.04
C GLY A 314 -14.09 15.21 18.98
N MET A 315 -15.00 16.19 18.81
CA MET A 315 -14.85 17.27 17.82
C MET A 315 -13.54 18.06 17.97
N GLU A 316 -13.05 18.25 19.20
CA GLU A 316 -11.78 18.95 19.47
C GLU A 316 -10.61 18.21 18.81
N PHE A 317 -10.49 16.91 19.01
CA PHE A 317 -9.42 16.09 18.45
C PHE A 317 -9.52 16.03 16.93
N GLN A 318 -10.71 15.74 16.39
CA GLN A 318 -10.92 15.66 14.94
C GLN A 318 -10.62 16.98 14.23
N SER A 319 -10.98 18.12 14.84
CA SER A 319 -10.68 19.45 14.27
C SER A 319 -9.19 19.74 14.25
N ARG A 320 -8.48 19.46 15.36
CA ARG A 320 -7.02 19.63 15.44
C ARG A 320 -6.30 18.72 14.45
N ARG A 321 -6.74 17.47 14.34
CA ARG A 321 -6.19 16.49 13.39
C ARG A 321 -6.35 16.97 11.96
N LYS A 322 -7.56 17.38 11.57
CA LYS A 322 -7.82 17.91 10.23
C LYS A 322 -6.93 19.11 9.91
N ALA A 323 -6.87 20.09 10.82
CA ALA A 323 -6.03 21.26 10.65
C ALA A 323 -4.55 20.92 10.46
N LEU A 324 -4.04 19.93 11.21
CA LEU A 324 -2.66 19.44 11.07
C LEU A 324 -2.41 18.77 9.71
N TRP A 325 -3.35 17.94 9.24
CA TRP A 325 -3.18 17.19 8.00
C TRP A 325 -3.41 18.02 6.74
N ASP A 326 -4.15 19.13 6.85
CA ASP A 326 -4.34 20.11 5.77
C ASP A 326 -3.10 21.02 5.57
N ARG A 327 -2.11 20.99 6.49
CA ARG A 327 -0.88 21.78 6.40
C ARG A 327 0.04 21.31 5.28
N ARG A 328 0.11 22.09 4.20
CA ARG A 328 0.98 21.83 3.03
C ARG A 328 2.47 22.08 3.27
N ASP A 329 2.81 22.82 4.31
CA ASP A 329 4.19 23.16 4.68
C ASP A 329 4.92 22.03 5.42
N LEU A 330 4.18 21.05 5.93
CA LEU A 330 4.75 19.88 6.59
C LEU A 330 4.95 18.74 5.61
N SER A 331 6.15 18.15 5.65
CA SER A 331 6.37 16.83 5.10
C SER A 331 5.56 15.77 5.86
N PHE A 332 5.33 14.62 5.22
CA PHE A 332 4.61 13.52 5.84
C PHE A 332 5.22 13.08 7.19
N PRO A 333 6.54 12.86 7.33
CA PRO A 333 7.14 12.51 8.63
C PRO A 333 6.89 13.56 9.73
N GLN A 334 6.86 14.85 9.38
CA GLN A 334 6.58 15.91 10.34
C GLN A 334 5.12 15.88 10.82
N ARG A 335 4.16 15.61 9.93
CA ARG A 335 2.74 15.47 10.30
C ARG A 335 2.53 14.29 11.27
N MET A 336 3.24 13.18 11.07
CA MET A 336 3.23 12.04 12.00
C MET A 336 3.73 12.47 13.37
N MET A 337 4.89 13.12 13.41
CA MET A 337 5.54 13.55 14.66
C MET A 337 4.68 14.56 15.46
N GLU A 338 4.00 15.48 14.77
CA GLU A 338 3.07 16.44 15.40
C GLU A 338 1.77 15.74 15.87
N THR A 339 1.26 14.78 15.12
CA THR A 339 0.06 14.02 15.51
C THR A 339 0.31 13.20 16.78
N ARG A 340 1.52 12.65 16.94
CA ARG A 340 1.93 11.97 18.19
C ARG A 340 1.87 12.90 19.40
N THR A 341 2.37 14.12 19.28
CA THR A 341 2.27 15.13 20.34
C THR A 341 0.81 15.45 20.66
N MET A 342 -0.01 15.65 19.62
CA MET A 342 -1.43 15.90 19.78
C MET A 342 -2.15 14.76 20.51
N VAL A 343 -1.88 13.50 20.16
CA VAL A 343 -2.48 12.33 20.85
C VAL A 343 -2.05 12.28 22.32
N ALA A 344 -0.76 12.48 22.61
CA ALA A 344 -0.27 12.50 23.99
C ALA A 344 -0.92 13.61 24.82
N GLU A 345 -1.09 14.80 24.26
CA GLU A 345 -1.77 15.92 24.93
C GLU A 345 -3.27 15.66 25.14
N SER A 346 -3.94 15.09 24.13
CA SER A 346 -5.37 14.80 24.19
C SER A 346 -5.69 13.69 25.20
N LEU A 347 -4.85 12.65 25.26
CA LEU A 347 -5.02 11.55 26.22
C LEU A 347 -4.53 11.89 27.63
N ALA A 348 -3.67 12.90 27.82
CA ALA A 348 -3.22 13.32 29.14
C ALA A 348 -4.40 13.63 30.09
N LYS A 349 -5.48 14.25 29.57
CA LYS A 349 -6.71 14.54 30.34
C LYS A 349 -7.41 13.29 30.89
N VAL A 350 -7.21 12.13 30.25
CA VAL A 350 -7.75 10.82 30.68
C VAL A 350 -6.76 10.07 31.56
N LEU A 351 -5.46 10.15 31.22
CA LEU A 351 -4.41 9.35 31.84
C LEU A 351 -3.90 9.90 33.17
N GLU A 352 -3.77 11.22 33.31
CA GLU A 352 -3.28 11.85 34.55
C GLU A 352 -4.18 11.56 35.77
N PRO A 353 -5.53 11.68 35.68
CA PRO A 353 -6.41 11.32 36.79
C PRO A 353 -6.32 9.85 37.21
N MET A 354 -5.84 8.98 36.32
CA MET A 354 -5.65 7.55 36.58
C MET A 354 -4.27 7.23 37.17
N GLY A 355 -3.42 8.23 37.39
CA GLY A 355 -2.09 8.07 37.99
C GLY A 355 -0.97 7.70 37.01
N PHE A 356 -1.22 7.83 35.71
CA PHE A 356 -0.16 7.80 34.70
C PHE A 356 0.56 9.15 34.67
N ALA A 357 1.83 9.14 34.28
CA ALA A 357 2.60 10.37 34.10
C ALA A 357 1.98 11.26 33.00
N PRO A 358 2.09 12.60 33.09
CA PRO A 358 1.57 13.49 32.05
C PRO A 358 2.26 13.24 30.70
N GLY A 359 1.51 13.40 29.61
CA GLY A 359 2.02 13.33 28.24
C GLY A 359 2.55 11.95 27.81
N ARG A 360 3.62 11.95 27.01
CA ARG A 360 4.15 10.73 26.35
C ARG A 360 4.56 9.61 27.33
N PRO A 361 5.26 9.88 28.46
CA PRO A 361 5.68 8.82 29.38
C PRO A 361 4.53 8.04 30.03
N GLY A 362 3.40 8.69 30.33
CA GLY A 362 2.24 7.98 30.89
C GLY A 362 1.48 7.19 29.84
N LEU A 363 1.41 7.72 28.61
CA LEU A 363 0.79 7.03 27.49
C LEU A 363 1.54 5.75 27.11
N ALA A 364 2.87 5.82 26.95
CA ALA A 364 3.72 4.66 26.69
C ALA A 364 3.54 3.54 27.74
N ARG A 365 3.58 3.90 29.03
CA ARG A 365 3.32 2.96 30.13
C ARG A 365 1.91 2.37 30.08
N CYS A 366 0.90 3.19 29.81
CA CYS A 366 -0.47 2.74 29.69
C CYS A 366 -0.61 1.67 28.60
N VAL A 367 -0.07 1.93 27.41
CA VAL A 367 -0.07 0.99 26.28
C VAL A 367 0.59 -0.32 26.65
N LYS A 368 1.78 -0.27 27.27
CA LYS A 368 2.51 -1.47 27.70
C LYS A 368 1.72 -2.34 28.69
N GLN A 369 0.94 -1.71 29.57
CA GLN A 369 0.07 -2.45 30.50
C GLN A 369 -1.18 -3.02 29.81
N MET A 370 -1.73 -2.33 28.82
CA MET A 370 -2.87 -2.79 28.03
C MET A 370 -2.53 -3.98 27.12
N GLN A 371 -1.34 -3.99 26.52
CA GLN A 371 -0.86 -5.04 25.60
C GLN A 371 -0.96 -6.46 26.17
N ILE A 372 -0.72 -6.63 27.47
CA ILE A 372 -0.87 -7.92 28.15
C ILE A 372 -2.30 -8.44 27.97
N HIS A 373 -3.29 -7.57 28.18
CA HIS A 373 -4.71 -7.92 28.09
C HIS A 373 -5.19 -8.10 26.65
N TRP A 374 -4.55 -7.46 25.67
CA TRP A 374 -4.85 -7.66 24.24
C TRP A 374 -4.58 -9.10 23.80
N SER A 375 -3.52 -9.71 24.34
CA SER A 375 -3.16 -11.08 24.00
C SER A 375 -4.02 -12.14 24.69
N THR A 376 -4.71 -11.79 25.77
CA THR A 376 -5.44 -12.74 26.63
C THR A 376 -6.96 -12.59 26.59
N ASP A 377 -7.50 -11.46 26.12
CA ASP A 377 -8.93 -11.20 26.06
C ASP A 377 -9.38 -10.75 24.66
N LYS A 378 -10.36 -11.46 24.08
CA LYS A 378 -10.83 -11.22 22.70
C LYS A 378 -11.46 -9.85 22.52
N ASN A 379 -12.15 -9.33 23.53
CA ASN A 379 -12.79 -8.01 23.43
C ASN A 379 -11.75 -6.91 23.52
N CYS A 380 -10.76 -7.06 24.41
CA CYS A 380 -9.58 -6.19 24.45
C CYS A 380 -8.80 -6.24 23.13
N ALA A 381 -8.63 -7.42 22.53
CA ALA A 381 -7.95 -7.56 21.24
C ALA A 381 -8.68 -6.81 20.12
N ASN A 382 -10.00 -7.03 20.00
CA ASN A 382 -10.82 -6.34 19.00
C ASN A 382 -10.81 -4.82 19.22
N LYS A 383 -10.93 -4.37 20.47
CA LYS A 383 -10.94 -2.95 20.79
C LYS A 383 -9.56 -2.29 20.71
N ALA A 384 -8.51 -3.05 20.97
CA ALA A 384 -7.13 -2.63 20.71
C ALA A 384 -6.92 -2.45 19.22
N LEU A 385 -7.42 -3.34 18.36
CA LEU A 385 -7.39 -3.14 16.92
C LEU A 385 -8.13 -1.86 16.56
N ASP A 386 -9.34 -1.61 17.09
CA ASP A 386 -10.07 -0.36 16.83
C ASP A 386 -9.29 0.90 17.29
N LEU A 387 -8.51 0.81 18.37
CA LEU A 387 -7.79 1.94 18.97
C LEU A 387 -6.38 2.15 18.46
N GLU A 388 -5.64 1.08 18.19
CA GLU A 388 -4.46 1.07 17.33
C GLU A 388 -4.89 1.72 16.02
N GLU A 389 -6.06 1.33 15.47
CA GLU A 389 -6.61 1.90 14.25
C GLU A 389 -7.03 3.40 14.37
N MET A 390 -7.65 3.82 15.48
CA MET A 390 -7.98 5.24 15.69
C MET A 390 -6.77 6.11 16.04
N ALA A 391 -5.74 5.51 16.63
CA ALA A 391 -4.52 6.17 17.07
C ALA A 391 -3.32 5.87 16.17
N ASP A 392 -3.51 5.33 14.97
CA ASP A 392 -2.47 4.80 14.05
C ASP A 392 -1.67 5.87 13.30
N VAL A 393 -1.54 7.04 13.92
CA VAL A 393 -0.43 7.96 13.66
C VAL A 393 0.45 8.11 14.91
N SER A 394 0.07 7.45 16.00
CA SER A 394 0.58 7.70 17.32
C SER A 394 0.88 6.42 18.08
N LEU A 395 0.07 5.35 18.10
CA LEU A 395 0.32 4.22 19.01
C LEU A 395 1.37 3.21 18.55
N ALA A 396 1.39 2.83 17.27
CA ALA A 396 2.51 2.10 16.68
C ALA A 396 3.81 2.95 16.64
N ASP A 397 3.67 4.27 16.78
CA ASP A 397 4.73 5.28 16.80
C ASP A 397 4.96 5.92 18.18
N LEU A 398 4.36 5.38 19.27
CA LEU A 398 4.35 6.06 20.58
C LEU A 398 5.55 5.78 21.43
N GLU A 399 6.58 5.26 20.82
CA GLU A 399 7.92 5.34 21.33
C GLU A 399 8.86 5.82 20.24
#